data_AF-A0A938GW85-F1
#
_entry.id   AF-A0A938GW85-F1
#
_cell.length_a   1.000
_cell.length_b   1.000
_cell.length_c   1.000
_cell.angle_alpha   90.00
_cell.angle_beta   90.00
_cell.angle_gamma   90.00
#
_symmetry.space_group_name_H-M   'P 1'
#
loop_
_entity.id
_entity.type
_entity.pdbx_description
1 polymer ?
#
loop_
_entity_poly.entity_id
_entity_poly.type
_entity_poly.pdbx_seq_one_letter_code
_entity_poly.pdbx_strand_id
1 'polypeptide(L)'
;MKVAHKSGKKPFGAGKFSRIRNVRYLSWEDAFDVEFADGLCILEPHANIRRANKISCKAEFTHLEIEDWHHSGFFVHYDNGQVAEVSWSFIRELPPRR
;
A
#
# COMPACT_ATOMS: atom_id res chain seq x y z
N MET A 1 -8.25 3.19 -23.05
CA MET A 1 -9.40 3.38 -22.14
C MET A 1 -8.93 3.05 -20.74
N LYS A 2 -8.88 4.00 -19.80
CA LYS A 2 -8.57 3.69 -18.39
C LYS A 2 -9.82 3.11 -17.76
N VAL A 3 -9.86 1.79 -17.58
CA VAL A 3 -10.89 1.15 -16.77
C VAL A 3 -10.71 1.68 -15.35
N ALA A 4 -11.70 2.41 -14.83
CA ALA A 4 -11.71 2.78 -13.43
C ALA A 4 -11.83 1.48 -12.62
N HIS A 5 -10.71 0.93 -12.16
CA HIS A 5 -10.73 -0.15 -11.20
C HIS A 5 -11.46 0.38 -9.96
N LYS A 6 -12.64 -0.21 -9.69
CA LYS A 6 -13.37 0.04 -8.46
C LYS A 6 -12.41 -0.31 -7.33
N SER A 7 -12.04 0.69 -6.53
CA SER A 7 -11.15 0.52 -5.39
C SER A 7 -11.59 -0.71 -4.60
N GLY A 8 -10.72 -1.71 -4.46
CA GLY A 8 -10.98 -2.91 -3.64
C GLY A 8 -11.17 -2.60 -2.15
N LYS A 9 -10.97 -1.32 -1.77
CA LYS A 9 -11.09 -0.83 -0.40
C LYS A 9 -12.54 -0.80 0.08
N LYS A 10 -12.72 -1.12 1.35
CA LYS A 10 -13.98 -1.00 2.09
C LYS A 10 -14.10 0.38 2.74
N PRO A 11 -15.28 0.81 3.18
CA PRO A 11 -15.39 1.96 4.07
C PRO A 11 -14.53 1.80 5.33
N PHE A 12 -14.09 2.92 5.92
CA PHE A 12 -13.37 2.93 7.19
C PHE A 12 -14.12 2.12 8.27
N GLY A 13 -13.40 1.22 8.94
CA GLY A 13 -13.94 0.34 9.99
C GLY A 13 -14.80 -0.82 9.51
N ALA A 14 -15.00 -0.99 8.20
CA ALA A 14 -15.76 -2.10 7.62
C ALA A 14 -14.85 -3.21 7.06
N GLY A 15 -13.53 -3.03 7.06
CA GLY A 15 -12.58 -4.05 6.66
C GLY A 15 -12.44 -5.15 7.72
N LYS A 16 -12.23 -6.38 7.26
CA LYS A 16 -11.81 -7.49 8.13
C LYS A 16 -10.33 -7.76 7.92
N PHE A 17 -9.59 -7.81 9.03
CA PHE A 17 -8.16 -8.07 9.02
C PHE A 17 -7.83 -9.34 8.25
N SER A 18 -6.80 -9.26 7.41
CA SER A 18 -6.19 -10.38 6.70
C SER A 18 -4.71 -10.06 6.54
N ARG A 19 -3.84 -11.02 6.85
CA ARG A 19 -2.39 -10.85 6.73
C ARG A 19 -2.00 -10.50 5.29
N ILE A 20 -0.96 -9.68 5.15
CA ILE A 20 -0.27 -9.46 3.89
C ILE A 20 0.59 -10.70 3.61
N ARG A 21 0.42 -11.29 2.44
CA ARG A 21 1.17 -12.46 1.98
C ARG A 21 2.37 -12.06 1.14
N ASN A 22 2.18 -11.06 0.29
CA ASN A 22 3.20 -10.61 -0.66
C ASN A 22 2.96 -9.15 -1.02
N VAL A 23 4.05 -8.43 -1.31
CA VAL A 23 4.01 -7.06 -1.84
C VAL A 23 5.04 -6.97 -2.96
N ARG A 24 4.61 -6.47 -4.12
CA ARG A 24 5.49 -6.27 -5.27
C ARG A 24 5.38 -4.85 -5.79
N TYR A 25 6.52 -4.19 -5.97
CA TYR A 25 6.57 -2.93 -6.71
C TYR A 25 6.52 -3.20 -8.22
N LEU A 26 5.52 -2.65 -8.89
CA LEU A 26 5.35 -2.70 -10.34
C LEU A 26 5.84 -1.38 -10.94
N SER A 27 7.13 -1.32 -11.30
CA SER A 27 7.77 -0.09 -11.77
C SER A 27 7.11 0.52 -13.01
N TRP A 28 6.49 -0.30 -13.87
CA TRP A 28 5.80 0.15 -15.07
C TRP A 28 4.45 0.82 -14.80
N GLU A 29 3.81 0.54 -13.66
CA GLU A 29 2.57 1.21 -13.20
C GLU A 29 2.81 2.26 -12.11
N ASP A 30 4.03 2.34 -11.57
CA ASP A 30 4.38 3.08 -10.35
C ASP A 30 3.39 2.79 -9.21
N ALA A 31 3.23 1.50 -8.91
CA ALA A 31 2.26 1.00 -7.94
C ALA A 31 2.76 -0.26 -7.21
N PHE A 32 2.13 -0.56 -6.08
CA PHE A 32 2.40 -1.75 -5.27
C PHE A 32 1.23 -2.71 -5.39
N ASP A 33 1.49 -3.91 -5.90
CA ASP A 33 0.54 -5.03 -5.86
C ASP A 33 0.64 -5.71 -4.51
N VAL A 34 -0.45 -5.67 -3.74
CA VAL A 34 -0.53 -6.18 -2.37
C VAL A 34 -1.48 -7.37 -2.33
N GLU A 35 -0.92 -8.54 -2.05
CA GLU A 35 -1.67 -9.79 -1.92
C GLU A 35 -1.97 -10.10 -0.46
N PHE A 36 -3.22 -10.47 -0.18
CA PHE A 36 -3.69 -10.82 1.16
C PHE A 36 -3.98 -12.31 1.30
N ALA A 37 -3.89 -12.83 2.54
CA ALA A 37 -4.19 -14.23 2.86
C ALA A 37 -5.65 -14.64 2.55
N ASP A 38 -6.59 -13.69 2.50
CA ASP A 38 -7.98 -13.92 2.11
C ASP A 38 -8.19 -14.00 0.58
N GLY A 39 -7.09 -13.95 -0.20
CA GLY A 39 -7.11 -14.05 -1.65
C GLY A 39 -7.40 -12.74 -2.37
N LEU A 40 -7.58 -11.61 -1.66
CA LEU A 40 -7.69 -10.31 -2.30
C LEU A 40 -6.32 -9.82 -2.78
N CYS A 41 -6.28 -9.19 -3.95
CA CYS A 41 -5.15 -8.40 -4.41
C CYS A 41 -5.62 -6.95 -4.60
N ILE A 42 -4.83 -6.00 -4.09
CA ILE A 42 -5.09 -4.56 -4.28
C ILE A 42 -3.85 -3.92 -4.86
N LEU A 43 -4.03 -3.23 -5.97
CA LEU A 43 -3.03 -2.36 -6.56
C LEU A 43 -3.11 -0.98 -5.90
N GLU A 44 -2.08 -0.61 -5.14
CA GLU A 44 -1.97 0.70 -4.49
C GLU A 44 -1.00 1.61 -5.25
N PRO A 45 -1.47 2.74 -5.81
CA PRO A 45 -0.59 3.70 -6.46
C PRO A 45 0.47 4.25 -5.51
N HIS A 46 1.72 4.31 -5.96
CA HIS A 46 2.84 4.82 -5.18
C HIS A 46 2.62 6.28 -4.74
N ALA A 47 1.97 7.09 -5.60
CA ALA A 47 1.59 8.46 -5.28
C ALA A 47 0.71 8.59 -4.03
N ASN A 48 -0.16 7.61 -3.73
CA ASN A 48 -0.97 7.63 -2.52
C ASN A 48 -0.11 7.40 -1.27
N ILE A 49 0.79 6.42 -1.32
CA ILE A 49 1.73 6.10 -0.24
C ILE A 49 2.61 7.31 0.06
N ARG A 50 3.19 7.93 -0.97
CA ARG A 50 4.04 9.13 -0.82
C ARG A 50 3.28 10.27 -0.17
N ARG A 51 2.07 10.56 -0.65
CA ARG A 51 1.23 11.63 -0.12
C ARG A 51 0.85 11.39 1.35
N ALA A 52 0.49 10.17 1.72
CA ALA A 52 0.13 9.81 3.09
C ALA A 52 1.32 9.93 4.05
N ASN A 53 2.52 9.54 3.60
CA ASN A 53 3.74 9.51 4.39
C ASN A 53 4.64 10.76 4.24
N LYS A 54 4.21 11.77 3.47
CA LYS A 54 4.98 12.99 3.17
C LYS A 54 6.36 12.71 2.54
N ILE A 55 6.42 11.69 1.68
CA ILE A 55 7.63 11.34 0.94
C ILE A 55 7.84 12.33 -0.21
N SER A 56 9.08 12.76 -0.41
CA SER A 56 9.45 13.61 -1.54
C SER A 56 9.08 12.96 -2.88
N CYS A 57 8.61 13.74 -3.85
CA CYS A 57 8.38 13.24 -5.22
C CYS A 57 9.67 12.85 -5.95
N LYS A 58 10.83 13.32 -5.46
CA LYS A 58 12.15 12.98 -6.01
C LYS A 58 12.80 11.76 -5.37
N ALA A 59 12.24 11.24 -4.27
CA ALA A 59 12.83 10.09 -3.59
C ALA A 59 12.64 8.84 -4.46
N GLU A 60 13.68 8.04 -4.67
CA GLU A 60 13.59 6.83 -5.49
C GLU A 60 13.34 5.60 -4.62
N PHE A 61 12.47 4.70 -5.09
CA PHE A 61 12.22 3.42 -4.40
C PHE A 61 13.49 2.57 -4.42
N THR A 62 13.88 2.01 -3.27
CA THR A 62 15.03 1.10 -3.16
C THR A 62 14.58 -0.33 -2.91
N HIS A 63 13.84 -0.54 -1.83
CA HIS A 63 13.37 -1.86 -1.40
C HIS A 63 12.15 -1.73 -0.49
N LEU A 64 11.53 -2.87 -0.19
CA LEU A 64 10.42 -2.97 0.75
C LEU A 64 10.61 -4.17 1.67
N GLU A 65 9.98 -4.13 2.84
CA GLU A 65 9.93 -5.22 3.80
C GLU A 65 8.51 -5.33 4.39
N ILE A 66 8.01 -6.55 4.55
CA ILE A 66 6.73 -6.80 5.22
C ILE A 66 6.99 -6.87 6.72
N GLU A 67 6.10 -6.25 7.51
CA GLU A 67 6.18 -6.29 8.97
C GLU A 67 6.13 -7.75 9.46
N ASP A 68 7.10 -8.13 10.29
CA ASP A 68 7.49 -9.51 10.54
C ASP A 68 6.57 -10.28 11.50
N TRP A 69 5.93 -9.59 12.43
CA TRP A 69 5.16 -10.25 13.49
C TRP A 69 3.73 -10.55 13.05
N HIS A 70 2.99 -9.54 12.58
CA HIS A 70 1.58 -9.70 12.23
C HIS A 70 1.32 -9.71 10.72
N HIS A 71 2.33 -9.35 9.91
CA HIS A 71 2.16 -9.06 8.49
C HIS A 71 1.01 -8.06 8.28
N SER A 72 0.96 -7.08 9.18
CA SER A 72 -0.11 -6.08 9.29
C SER A 72 0.19 -4.82 8.49
N GLY A 73 1.34 -4.77 7.83
CA GLY A 73 1.78 -3.68 6.99
C GLY A 73 3.10 -4.02 6.30
N PHE A 74 3.66 -3.03 5.63
CA PHE A 74 4.99 -3.08 5.04
C PHE A 74 5.64 -1.70 5.05
N PHE A 75 6.95 -1.66 4.93
CA PHE A 75 7.74 -0.45 4.83
C PHE A 75 8.30 -0.30 3.42
N VAL A 76 8.26 0.92 2.90
CA VAL A 76 8.88 1.29 1.62
C VAL A 76 10.06 2.20 1.91
N HIS A 77 11.25 1.76 1.51
CA HIS A 77 12.50 2.47 1.76
C HIS A 77 12.94 3.25 0.53
N TYR A 78 13.39 4.48 0.74
CA TYR A 78 13.83 5.38 -0.33
C TYR A 78 15.33 5.71 -0.23
N ASP A 79 15.92 6.09 -1.37
CA ASP A 79 17.34 6.44 -1.53
C ASP A 79 17.82 7.59 -0.61
N ASN A 80 16.91 8.50 -0.29
CA ASN A 80 17.17 9.67 0.56
C ASN A 80 16.96 9.41 2.06
N GLY A 81 16.82 8.14 2.46
CA GLY A 81 16.61 7.71 3.85
C GLY A 81 15.19 7.92 4.38
N GLN A 82 14.25 8.40 3.54
CA GLN A 82 12.84 8.40 3.93
C GLN A 82 12.30 6.97 3.95
N VAL A 83 11.33 6.73 4.83
CA VAL A 83 10.60 5.46 4.93
C VAL A 83 9.11 5.77 4.96
N ALA A 84 8.33 5.08 4.14
CA ALA A 84 6.88 5.11 4.23
C ALA A 84 6.38 3.84 4.93
N GLU A 85 5.61 4.03 6.00
CA GLU A 85 4.88 2.94 6.65
C GLU A 85 3.52 2.79 5.97
N VAL A 86 3.18 1.55 5.61
CA VAL A 86 1.94 1.24 4.89
C VAL A 86 1.19 0.16 5.63
N SER A 87 0.15 0.55 6.34
CA SER A 87 -0.67 -0.37 7.14
C SER A 87 -1.70 -1.13 6.29
N TRP A 88 -2.12 -2.29 6.79
CA TRP A 88 -3.22 -3.08 6.25
C TRP A 88 -4.47 -2.22 6.03
N SER A 89 -4.83 -1.38 7.00
CA SER A 89 -6.03 -0.54 6.91
C SER A 89 -5.90 0.54 5.84
N PHE A 90 -4.70 1.10 5.64
CA PHE A 90 -4.45 2.04 4.55
C PHE A 90 -4.74 1.39 3.19
N ILE A 91 -4.34 0.14 2.98
CA ILE A 91 -4.56 -0.59 1.72
C ILE A 91 -6.00 -1.11 1.61
N ARG A 92 -6.66 -1.45 2.72
CA ARG A 92 -7.96 -2.13 2.72
C ARG A 92 -9.15 -1.22 2.92
N GLU A 93 -8.94 -0.01 3.40
CA GLU A 93 -10.01 0.90 3.77
C GLU A 93 -9.85 2.28 3.15
N LEU A 94 -11.01 2.86 2.81
CA LEU A 94 -11.12 4.26 2.47
C LEU A 94 -10.90 5.11 3.74
N PRO A 95 -10.36 6.33 3.60
CA PRO A 95 -10.26 7.24 4.74
C PRO A 95 -11.66 7.51 5.34
N PRO A 96 -11.74 7.80 6.66
CA PRO A 96 -12.99 8.13 7.30
C PRO A 96 -13.63 9.36 6.64
N ARG A 97 -14.95 9.34 6.49
CA ARG A 97 -15.70 10.54 6.07
C ARG A 97 -15.72 11.51 7.24
N ARG A 98 -15.42 12.78 6.95
CA ARG A 98 -15.61 13.88 7.90
C ARG A 98 -17.09 14.14 8.12
#